data_AF-G1KUN1-F1
#
_entry.id   AF-G1KUN1-F1
#
_cell.length_a   1.000
_cell.length_b   1.000
_cell.length_c   1.000
_cell.angle_alpha   90.00
_cell.angle_beta   90.00
_cell.angle_gamma   90.00
#
_symmetry.space_group_name_H-M   'P 1'
#
loop_
_entity.id
_entity.type
_entity.pdbx_description
1 polymer ?
#
loop_
_entity_poly.entity_id
_entity_poly.type
_entity_poly.pdbx_seq_one_letter_code
_entity_poly.pdbx_strand_id
1 'polypeptide(L)'
;MVEQLAQVHNSTAKEALERFCGYLPEKWTLQDICFLISEIFGPSIIKMIERKMNADVACHALQLCKQEAGQPFCHLYPLPKVSLTCKLEMRAMQKPKGRTIHYFFQHISKVILMTLPYEDFDGDKFSIFPTLRGYYWRGRDCDDADGVDPKDGIPYEQKFCTESKGVIILGDSASAHFHIPPEWVTASQMSRKAFSNLPEALPNELDWPQFSEATGFLNSTIGGWTESIYLQLLRRNRCNHRDYQNLSKNDFSFIFSIFSLARNQQFDKPAIVFFSMVGNDVCNGYPDTVKHMTQPEKMRSNVLQTLRHLDSHLPKGSHVILIGLVDGRFLWDNLHKRYHPLGQLNKDVTYEQFYSFLSCLRVSSSQLSDILKEIEKLEKFTNFDLFYMDYPIKEITEMLQKMGGEAWQLIEPVDGFHPSQIASALGARIVWNKILHKWPHVLGQENPFNNEIAMIFKHQGGH
;
A
#
# COMPACT_ATOMS: atom_id res chain seq x y z
N MET A 1 -12.95 -3.73 -19.43
CA MET A 1 -12.84 -5.16 -19.06
C MET A 1 -13.82 -6.04 -19.83
N VAL A 2 -15.14 -5.97 -19.61
CA VAL A 2 -16.14 -6.81 -20.32
C VAL A 2 -15.96 -6.82 -21.84
N GLU A 3 -15.77 -5.64 -22.44
CA GLU A 3 -15.50 -5.50 -23.89
C GLU A 3 -14.21 -6.22 -24.34
N GLN A 4 -13.12 -6.09 -23.57
CA GLN A 4 -11.85 -6.74 -23.88
C GLN A 4 -11.90 -8.26 -23.67
N LEU A 5 -12.67 -8.75 -22.69
CA LEU A 5 -12.92 -10.18 -22.53
C LEU A 5 -13.72 -10.75 -23.71
N ALA A 6 -14.70 -10.01 -24.23
CA ALA A 6 -15.42 -10.38 -25.44
C ALA A 6 -14.49 -10.45 -26.67
N GLN A 7 -13.55 -9.50 -26.80
CA GLN A 7 -12.51 -9.50 -27.84
C GLN A 7 -11.56 -10.71 -27.70
N VAL A 8 -11.00 -10.93 -26.50
CA VAL A 8 -10.04 -12.02 -26.20
C VAL A 8 -10.63 -13.41 -26.44
N HIS A 9 -11.90 -13.63 -26.07
CA HIS A 9 -12.56 -14.93 -26.20
C HIS A 9 -13.42 -15.07 -27.46
N ASN A 10 -13.46 -14.06 -28.34
CA ASN A 10 -14.34 -14.00 -29.50
C ASN A 10 -15.81 -14.35 -29.15
N SER A 11 -16.31 -13.77 -28.06
CA SER A 11 -17.63 -14.05 -27.49
C SER A 11 -18.52 -12.80 -27.49
N THR A 12 -19.80 -12.97 -27.19
CA THR A 12 -20.70 -11.83 -26.94
C THR A 12 -20.31 -11.09 -25.66
N ALA A 13 -20.75 -9.83 -25.54
CA ALA A 13 -20.59 -9.04 -24.33
C ALA A 13 -21.33 -9.65 -23.12
N LYS A 14 -22.40 -10.42 -23.37
CA LYS A 14 -23.13 -11.17 -22.33
C LYS A 14 -22.28 -12.30 -21.76
N GLU A 15 -21.76 -13.18 -22.63
CA GLU A 15 -20.89 -14.29 -22.22
C GLU A 15 -19.61 -13.78 -21.55
N ALA A 16 -19.07 -12.64 -21.98
CA ALA A 16 -17.91 -12.00 -21.36
C ALA A 16 -18.21 -11.47 -19.95
N LEU A 17 -19.42 -10.95 -19.70
CA LEU A 17 -19.87 -10.50 -18.38
C LEU A 17 -20.09 -11.68 -17.42
N GLU A 18 -20.77 -12.72 -17.88
CA GLU A 18 -20.97 -13.97 -17.12
C GLU A 18 -19.63 -14.64 -16.79
N ARG A 19 -18.70 -14.68 -17.75
CA ARG A 19 -17.33 -15.15 -17.57
C ARG A 19 -16.55 -14.33 -16.54
N PHE A 20 -16.66 -13.00 -16.58
CA PHE A 20 -16.00 -12.12 -15.62
C PHE A 20 -16.46 -12.40 -14.19
N CYS A 21 -17.77 -12.45 -13.94
CA CYS A 21 -18.27 -12.80 -12.60
C CYS A 21 -17.88 -14.23 -12.20
N GLY A 22 -17.88 -15.18 -13.13
CA GLY A 22 -17.41 -16.55 -12.93
C GLY A 22 -15.91 -16.71 -12.64
N TYR A 23 -15.11 -15.64 -12.76
CA TYR A 23 -13.72 -15.58 -12.31
C TYR A 23 -13.55 -15.05 -10.87
N LEU A 24 -14.53 -14.32 -10.34
CA LEU A 24 -14.44 -13.76 -8.99
C LEU A 24 -14.67 -14.83 -7.91
N PRO A 25 -14.05 -14.70 -6.71
CA PRO A 25 -14.25 -15.65 -5.62
C PRO A 25 -15.64 -15.60 -4.98
N GLU A 26 -16.08 -16.72 -4.43
CA GLU A 26 -17.28 -16.82 -3.58
C GLU A 26 -17.04 -16.20 -2.18
N LYS A 27 -15.78 -16.22 -1.68
CA LYS A 27 -15.41 -15.59 -0.40
C LYS A 27 -15.78 -14.11 -0.41
N TRP A 28 -16.36 -13.64 0.70
CA TRP A 28 -16.97 -12.31 0.85
C TRP A 28 -18.13 -12.01 -0.11
N THR A 29 -18.76 -13.03 -0.73
CA THR A 29 -19.87 -12.89 -1.70
C THR A 29 -19.53 -12.05 -2.95
N LEU A 30 -18.24 -11.95 -3.31
CA LEU A 30 -17.79 -11.10 -4.43
C LEU A 30 -18.38 -11.53 -5.77
N GLN A 31 -18.46 -12.84 -6.00
CA GLN A 31 -19.13 -13.43 -7.17
C GLN A 31 -20.62 -13.07 -7.23
N ASP A 32 -21.36 -13.26 -6.13
CA ASP A 32 -22.80 -12.96 -6.06
C ASP A 32 -23.08 -11.46 -6.28
N ILE A 33 -22.26 -10.59 -5.70
CA ILE A 33 -22.32 -9.14 -5.89
C ILE A 33 -22.11 -8.79 -7.37
N CYS A 34 -21.17 -9.45 -8.06
CA CYS A 34 -20.94 -9.24 -9.49
C CYS A 34 -22.14 -9.69 -10.34
N PHE A 35 -22.72 -10.86 -10.07
CA PHE A 35 -23.91 -11.32 -10.78
C PHE A 35 -25.11 -10.38 -10.54
N LEU A 36 -25.33 -9.92 -9.31
CA LEU A 36 -26.38 -8.94 -8.99
C LEU A 36 -26.17 -7.60 -9.72
N ILE A 37 -24.94 -7.08 -9.78
CA ILE A 37 -24.60 -5.89 -10.57
C ILE A 37 -24.86 -6.15 -12.06
N SER A 38 -24.55 -7.36 -12.55
CA SER A 38 -24.75 -7.77 -13.93
C SER A 38 -26.23 -7.90 -14.31
N GLU A 39 -27.10 -8.35 -13.41
CA GLU A 39 -28.56 -8.34 -13.63
C GLU A 39 -29.12 -6.91 -13.73
N ILE A 40 -28.61 -5.98 -12.92
CA ILE A 40 -29.07 -4.59 -12.87
C ILE A 40 -28.57 -3.78 -14.08
N PHE A 41 -27.27 -3.86 -14.39
CA PHE A 41 -26.62 -2.99 -15.38
C PHE A 41 -26.27 -3.70 -16.69
N GLY A 42 -26.16 -5.03 -16.70
CA GLY A 42 -25.71 -5.82 -17.85
C GLY A 42 -26.47 -5.53 -19.15
N PRO A 43 -27.82 -5.48 -19.17
CA PRO A 43 -28.58 -5.15 -20.39
C PRO A 43 -28.21 -3.79 -21.00
N SER A 44 -27.94 -2.79 -20.16
CA SER A 44 -27.49 -1.47 -20.61
C SER A 44 -26.03 -1.49 -21.08
N ILE A 45 -25.15 -2.19 -20.36
CA ILE A 45 -23.73 -2.36 -20.71
C ILE A 45 -23.57 -3.06 -22.06
N ILE A 46 -24.27 -4.19 -22.27
CA ILE A 46 -24.26 -4.95 -23.53
C ILE A 46 -24.68 -4.06 -24.69
N LYS A 47 -25.81 -3.36 -24.57
CA LYS A 47 -26.33 -2.45 -25.60
C LYS A 47 -25.38 -1.29 -25.93
N MET A 48 -24.58 -0.82 -24.97
CA MET A 48 -23.56 0.22 -25.20
C MET A 48 -22.33 -0.34 -25.90
N ILE A 49 -21.86 -1.54 -25.54
CA ILE A 49 -20.75 -2.23 -26.21
C ILE A 49 -21.13 -2.57 -27.67
N GLU A 50 -22.34 -3.09 -27.92
CA GLU A 50 -22.87 -3.35 -29.27
C GLU A 50 -22.91 -2.08 -30.14
N ARG A 51 -23.11 -0.91 -29.51
CA ARG A 51 -23.10 0.41 -30.16
C ARG A 51 -21.68 0.99 -30.31
N LYS A 52 -20.64 0.25 -29.93
CA LYS A 52 -19.24 0.68 -29.94
C LYS A 52 -19.01 1.97 -29.13
N MET A 53 -19.68 2.06 -27.98
CA MET A 53 -19.46 3.12 -27.00
C MET A 53 -18.33 2.73 -26.06
N ASN A 54 -17.30 3.57 -25.99
CA ASN A 54 -16.19 3.39 -25.05
C ASN A 54 -16.69 3.46 -23.59
N ALA A 55 -15.93 2.87 -22.66
CA ALA A 55 -16.33 2.71 -21.27
C ALA A 55 -16.55 4.03 -20.52
N ASP A 56 -15.80 5.09 -20.83
CA ASP A 56 -15.96 6.43 -20.24
C ASP A 56 -17.31 7.05 -20.63
N VAL A 57 -17.68 7.00 -21.91
CA VAL A 57 -18.99 7.45 -22.41
C VAL A 57 -20.11 6.61 -21.79
N ALA A 58 -19.92 5.31 -21.63
CA ALA A 58 -20.90 4.42 -20.99
C ALA A 58 -21.10 4.75 -19.50
N CYS A 59 -20.03 5.03 -18.75
CA CYS A 59 -20.12 5.40 -17.33
C CYS A 59 -20.81 6.76 -17.11
N HIS A 60 -20.60 7.73 -18.02
CA HIS A 60 -21.38 8.97 -18.02
C HIS A 60 -22.86 8.74 -18.37
N ALA A 61 -23.16 7.89 -19.36
CA ALA A 61 -24.54 7.55 -19.73
C ALA A 61 -25.31 6.82 -18.60
N LEU A 62 -24.61 6.05 -17.77
CA LEU A 62 -25.16 5.39 -16.56
C LEU A 62 -25.21 6.28 -15.32
N GLN A 63 -24.79 7.56 -15.41
CA GLN A 63 -24.65 8.50 -14.29
C GLN A 63 -23.69 8.03 -13.16
N LEU A 64 -22.81 7.07 -13.46
CA LEU A 64 -21.74 6.64 -12.56
C LEU A 64 -20.62 7.68 -12.52
N CYS A 65 -20.34 8.30 -13.67
CA CYS A 65 -19.49 9.49 -13.76
C CYS A 65 -20.39 10.73 -13.90
N LYS A 66 -20.38 11.60 -12.88
CA LYS A 66 -21.10 12.89 -12.91
C LYS A 66 -20.22 13.96 -13.55
N GLN A 67 -20.86 14.89 -14.26
CA GLN A 67 -20.22 16.11 -14.73
C GLN A 67 -20.58 17.24 -13.77
N GLU A 68 -19.60 17.97 -13.26
CA GLU A 68 -19.84 19.21 -12.51
C GLU A 68 -20.11 20.37 -13.48
N ALA A 69 -20.96 21.32 -13.05
CA ALA A 69 -21.32 22.46 -13.88
C ALA A 69 -20.08 23.32 -14.21
N GLY A 70 -19.75 23.42 -15.50
CA GLY A 70 -18.59 24.18 -16.01
C GLY A 70 -17.32 23.35 -16.26
N GLN A 71 -17.30 22.06 -15.92
CA GLN A 71 -16.17 21.18 -16.25
C GLN A 71 -16.40 20.44 -17.59
N PRO A 72 -15.35 20.20 -18.40
CA PRO A 72 -15.44 19.32 -19.57
C PRO A 72 -15.66 17.86 -19.13
N PHE A 73 -16.14 17.01 -20.04
CA PHE A 73 -16.13 15.56 -19.82
C PHE A 73 -14.69 15.04 -19.81
N CYS A 74 -14.29 14.29 -18.78
CA CYS A 74 -13.01 13.60 -18.76
C CYS A 74 -13.11 12.34 -19.64
N HIS A 75 -12.23 12.22 -20.63
CA HIS A 75 -12.19 11.09 -21.56
C HIS A 75 -10.92 10.27 -21.37
N LEU A 76 -11.09 8.94 -21.31
CA LEU A 76 -9.97 7.99 -21.24
C LEU A 76 -9.61 7.47 -22.64
N TYR A 77 -10.60 7.34 -23.52
CA TYR A 77 -10.43 6.83 -24.87
C TYR A 77 -10.68 7.93 -25.91
N PRO A 78 -10.11 7.83 -27.12
CA PRO A 78 -10.48 8.71 -28.23
C PRO A 78 -12.00 8.69 -28.48
N LEU A 79 -12.61 9.87 -28.63
CA LEU A 79 -14.07 10.01 -28.77
C LEU A 79 -14.64 9.11 -29.88
N PRO A 80 -15.71 8.33 -29.61
CA PRO A 80 -16.40 7.57 -30.64
C PRO A 80 -16.92 8.49 -31.76
N LYS A 81 -16.92 8.01 -33.00
CA LYS A 81 -17.50 8.73 -34.16
C LYS A 81 -19.04 8.88 -34.11
N VAL A 82 -19.69 8.39 -33.05
CA VAL A 82 -21.14 8.39 -32.85
C VAL A 82 -21.50 9.42 -31.78
N SER A 83 -22.40 10.35 -32.09
CA SER A 83 -22.75 11.45 -31.19
C SER A 83 -23.41 10.99 -29.88
N LEU A 84 -23.15 11.72 -28.79
CA LEU A 84 -23.58 11.44 -27.41
C LEU A 84 -25.11 11.36 -27.17
N THR A 85 -25.94 11.43 -28.21
CA THR A 85 -27.41 11.56 -28.17
C THR A 85 -28.15 10.24 -27.93
N CYS A 86 -27.59 9.35 -27.11
CA CYS A 86 -28.25 8.10 -26.72
C CYS A 86 -29.03 8.28 -25.42
N LYS A 87 -30.30 8.70 -25.51
CA LYS A 87 -31.25 8.56 -24.38
C LYS A 87 -31.45 7.07 -24.08
N LEU A 88 -30.87 6.59 -22.98
CA LEU A 88 -31.14 5.27 -22.43
C LEU A 88 -32.21 5.39 -21.35
N GLU A 89 -33.30 4.63 -21.49
CA GLU A 89 -34.25 4.43 -20.41
C GLU A 89 -33.60 3.54 -19.34
N MET A 90 -33.05 4.17 -18.30
CA MET A 90 -32.60 3.43 -17.13
C MET A 90 -33.81 2.99 -16.31
N ARG A 91 -33.89 1.70 -15.99
CA ARG A 91 -34.74 1.25 -14.88
C ARG A 91 -34.24 1.97 -13.63
N ALA A 92 -35.14 2.64 -12.92
CA ALA A 92 -34.79 3.33 -11.69
C ALA A 92 -34.13 2.34 -10.70
N MET A 93 -33.05 2.76 -10.05
CA MET A 93 -32.44 2.01 -8.95
C MET A 93 -33.49 1.79 -7.85
N GLN A 94 -34.09 0.60 -7.81
CA GLN A 94 -34.60 0.11 -6.54
C GLN A 94 -33.36 -0.11 -5.67
N LYS A 95 -33.29 0.59 -4.52
CA LYS A 95 -32.23 0.34 -3.52
C LYS A 95 -32.17 -1.18 -3.28
N PRO A 96 -31.01 -1.83 -3.43
CA PRO A 96 -30.94 -3.27 -3.26
C PRO A 96 -31.43 -3.62 -1.85
N LYS A 97 -32.52 -4.40 -1.77
CA LYS A 97 -33.07 -4.91 -0.51
C LYS A 97 -32.22 -6.08 0.00
N GLY A 98 -30.92 -5.85 0.16
CA GLY A 98 -29.95 -6.83 0.64
C GLY A 98 -29.23 -6.30 1.87
N ARG A 99 -29.47 -6.92 3.04
CA ARG A 99 -28.73 -6.61 4.27
C ARG A 99 -27.22 -6.84 4.09
N THR A 100 -26.84 -7.80 3.25
CA THR A 100 -25.47 -8.31 3.05
C THR A 100 -24.47 -7.25 2.57
N ILE A 101 -24.82 -6.46 1.55
CA ILE A 101 -23.92 -5.43 0.99
C ILE A 101 -23.62 -4.35 2.04
N HIS A 102 -24.62 -3.97 2.84
CA HIS A 102 -24.46 -2.96 3.88
C HIS A 102 -23.48 -3.42 4.99
N TYR A 103 -23.58 -4.69 5.42
CA TYR A 103 -22.68 -5.25 6.42
C TYR A 103 -21.22 -5.31 5.93
N PHE A 104 -20.97 -5.72 4.68
CA PHE A 104 -19.60 -5.81 4.15
C PHE A 104 -18.87 -4.45 4.18
N PHE A 105 -19.51 -3.38 3.67
CA PHE A 105 -18.91 -2.04 3.67
C PHE A 105 -18.83 -1.39 5.07
N GLN A 106 -19.70 -1.77 6.02
CA GLN A 106 -19.63 -1.26 7.39
C GLN A 106 -18.39 -1.78 8.15
N HIS A 107 -18.03 -3.05 8.00
CA HIS A 107 -16.88 -3.63 8.71
C HIS A 107 -15.56 -3.05 8.20
N ILE A 108 -15.41 -2.96 6.87
CA ILE A 108 -14.26 -2.33 6.22
C ILE A 108 -14.09 -0.86 6.67
N SER A 109 -15.18 -0.08 6.71
CA SER A 109 -15.14 1.33 7.13
C SER A 109 -14.59 1.54 8.56
N LYS A 110 -14.86 0.62 9.50
CA LYS A 110 -14.37 0.74 10.89
C LYS A 110 -12.86 0.50 10.99
N VAL A 111 -12.36 -0.51 10.28
CA VAL A 111 -10.94 -0.89 10.22
C VAL A 111 -10.12 0.20 9.53
N ILE A 112 -10.58 0.67 8.36
CA ILE A 112 -10.00 1.82 7.64
C ILE A 112 -9.87 3.04 8.55
N LEU A 113 -10.86 3.32 9.41
CA LEU A 113 -10.81 4.51 10.25
C LEU A 113 -9.72 4.43 11.32
N MET A 114 -9.65 3.32 12.07
CA MET A 114 -8.90 3.25 13.33
C MET A 114 -7.46 2.70 13.21
N THR A 115 -7.06 2.04 12.12
CA THR A 115 -5.70 1.46 11.93
C THR A 115 -5.26 0.48 13.04
N LEU A 116 -6.24 -0.12 13.73
CA LEU A 116 -6.09 -1.16 14.73
C LEU A 116 -6.70 -2.46 14.20
N PRO A 117 -6.24 -3.64 14.66
CA PRO A 117 -6.80 -4.92 14.21
C PRO A 117 -8.31 -5.00 14.47
N TYR A 118 -9.00 -5.76 13.63
CA TYR A 118 -10.42 -6.08 13.88
C TYR A 118 -10.59 -7.20 14.93
N GLU A 119 -9.65 -8.13 14.99
CA GLU A 119 -9.62 -9.26 15.93
C GLU A 119 -8.38 -9.09 16.82
N ASP A 120 -8.63 -8.65 18.05
CA ASP A 120 -7.68 -8.20 19.09
C ASP A 120 -8.49 -8.31 20.39
N PHE A 121 -8.29 -9.38 21.18
CA PHE A 121 -9.15 -9.70 22.32
C PHE A 121 -8.64 -9.12 23.64
N ASP A 122 -7.33 -8.97 23.81
CA ASP A 122 -6.70 -8.41 25.02
C ASP A 122 -6.54 -6.87 24.94
N GLY A 123 -6.55 -6.29 23.74
CA GLY A 123 -6.40 -4.86 23.49
C GLY A 123 -4.95 -4.40 23.29
N ASP A 124 -3.99 -5.31 23.10
CA ASP A 124 -2.56 -5.00 22.94
C ASP A 124 -2.20 -4.39 21.56
N LYS A 125 -3.17 -4.40 20.63
CA LYS A 125 -3.11 -3.91 19.24
C LYS A 125 -2.37 -4.83 18.26
N PHE A 126 -2.06 -6.07 18.62
CA PHE A 126 -1.58 -7.14 17.74
C PHE A 126 -2.73 -8.11 17.43
N SER A 127 -2.46 -9.22 16.72
CA SER A 127 -3.54 -10.13 16.29
C SER A 127 -3.00 -11.48 15.84
N ILE A 128 -3.80 -12.54 16.04
CA ILE A 128 -3.58 -13.86 15.44
C ILE A 128 -4.07 -13.98 13.98
N PHE A 129 -4.85 -13.00 13.47
CA PHE A 129 -5.42 -12.97 12.11
C PHE A 129 -4.57 -12.13 11.14
N PRO A 130 -4.47 -12.49 9.84
CA PRO A 130 -3.56 -11.82 8.90
C PRO A 130 -4.01 -10.42 8.49
N THR A 131 -5.26 -10.33 8.02
CA THR A 131 -5.81 -9.14 7.35
C THR A 131 -6.52 -8.22 8.33
N LEU A 132 -7.23 -7.18 7.85
CA LEU A 132 -7.99 -6.26 8.70
C LEU A 132 -7.13 -5.64 9.82
N ARG A 133 -5.93 -5.16 9.46
CA ARG A 133 -4.92 -4.57 10.36
C ARG A 133 -4.26 -5.53 11.37
N GLY A 134 -4.43 -6.85 11.21
CA GLY A 134 -3.74 -7.88 11.98
C GLY A 134 -2.29 -8.17 11.54
N TYR A 135 -1.82 -9.42 11.62
CA TYR A 135 -0.39 -9.76 11.55
C TYR A 135 0.33 -9.54 10.21
N TYR A 136 -0.36 -9.16 9.13
CA TYR A 136 0.36 -8.63 7.96
C TYR A 136 0.95 -7.24 8.23
N TRP A 137 0.35 -6.52 9.17
CA TRP A 137 0.69 -5.16 9.55
C TRP A 137 1.62 -5.11 10.77
N ARG A 138 1.58 -6.10 11.65
CA ARG A 138 2.37 -6.14 12.88
C ARG A 138 2.86 -7.55 13.18
N GLY A 139 3.77 -7.71 14.13
CA GLY A 139 4.05 -9.03 14.70
C GLY A 139 2.79 -9.85 14.95
N ARG A 140 2.79 -11.13 14.58
CA ARG A 140 1.68 -11.99 14.95
C ARG A 140 1.72 -12.20 16.45
N ASP A 141 0.60 -11.94 17.09
CA ASP A 141 0.45 -12.24 18.51
C ASP A 141 0.70 -13.74 18.76
N CYS A 142 1.34 -14.03 19.89
CA CYS A 142 1.64 -15.37 20.35
C CYS A 142 0.55 -15.95 21.25
N ASP A 143 -0.20 -15.12 21.99
CA ASP A 143 -1.17 -15.55 22.99
C ASP A 143 -2.21 -14.47 23.35
N ASP A 144 -3.27 -14.38 22.52
CA ASP A 144 -4.47 -13.50 22.59
C ASP A 144 -5.33 -13.77 23.87
N ALA A 145 -4.74 -14.39 24.91
CA ALA A 145 -5.39 -14.98 26.09
C ALA A 145 -4.52 -15.13 27.38
N ASP A 146 -3.31 -14.54 27.47
CA ASP A 146 -2.29 -14.60 28.58
C ASP A 146 -1.30 -15.81 28.59
N GLY A 147 0.03 -15.54 28.63
CA GLY A 147 1.08 -16.58 28.69
C GLY A 147 2.34 -16.30 29.54
N VAL A 148 2.84 -17.33 30.27
CA VAL A 148 4.16 -17.37 30.96
C VAL A 148 4.77 -18.79 30.97
N ASP A 149 6.09 -18.92 30.74
CA ASP A 149 6.86 -20.18 30.70
C ASP A 149 7.29 -20.69 32.11
N PRO A 150 7.07 -21.97 32.48
CA PRO A 150 7.28 -22.47 33.85
C PRO A 150 8.58 -23.25 34.14
N LYS A 151 9.57 -23.39 33.23
CA LYS A 151 10.54 -24.51 33.36
C LYS A 151 11.82 -24.32 34.20
N ASP A 152 12.43 -23.15 34.24
CA ASP A 152 13.76 -22.95 34.87
C ASP A 152 14.00 -21.55 35.46
N GLY A 153 12.99 -20.67 35.46
CA GLY A 153 13.00 -19.39 36.20
C GLY A 153 13.92 -18.29 35.64
N ILE A 154 14.68 -18.57 34.58
CA ILE A 154 15.44 -17.58 33.81
C ILE A 154 14.94 -17.66 32.36
N PRO A 155 14.16 -16.68 31.87
CA PRO A 155 13.68 -16.67 30.49
C PRO A 155 14.82 -16.78 29.47
N TYR A 156 14.64 -17.58 28.42
CA TYR A 156 15.60 -17.70 27.32
C TYR A 156 15.96 -16.34 26.69
N GLU A 157 15.03 -15.38 26.71
CA GLU A 157 15.30 -14.00 26.30
C GLU A 157 16.39 -13.34 27.15
N GLN A 158 16.38 -13.49 28.48
CA GLN A 158 17.45 -12.96 29.35
C GLN A 158 18.82 -13.60 29.07
N LYS A 159 18.84 -14.82 28.51
CA LYS A 159 20.06 -15.56 28.19
C LYS A 159 20.64 -15.22 26.81
N PHE A 160 19.80 -14.98 25.81
CA PHE A 160 20.21 -14.83 24.41
C PHE A 160 19.96 -13.43 23.81
N CYS A 161 19.20 -12.57 24.49
CA CYS A 161 18.69 -11.30 23.98
C CYS A 161 19.02 -10.15 24.94
N THR A 162 20.27 -9.70 24.90
CA THR A 162 20.75 -8.55 25.70
C THR A 162 20.32 -7.21 25.12
N GLU A 163 20.41 -7.06 23.79
CA GLU A 163 19.88 -5.94 23.03
C GLU A 163 18.95 -6.48 21.93
N SER A 164 17.81 -5.83 21.73
CA SER A 164 16.88 -6.05 20.60
C SER A 164 16.16 -4.75 20.29
N LYS A 165 15.68 -4.59 19.05
CA LYS A 165 14.96 -3.41 18.58
C LYS A 165 13.90 -3.78 17.54
N GLY A 166 12.76 -3.11 17.59
CA GLY A 166 11.70 -3.25 16.60
C GLY A 166 11.89 -2.37 15.36
N VAL A 167 11.18 -2.70 14.27
CA VAL A 167 11.05 -1.84 13.09
C VAL A 167 9.63 -1.28 13.01
N ILE A 168 9.49 0.04 13.09
CA ILE A 168 8.20 0.72 12.93
C ILE A 168 8.28 1.60 11.68
N ILE A 169 7.26 1.57 10.83
CA ILE A 169 7.10 2.57 9.75
C ILE A 169 5.81 3.35 9.91
N LEU A 170 5.96 4.67 9.81
CA LEU A 170 4.93 5.70 9.81
C LEU A 170 4.89 6.27 8.39
N GLY A 171 3.97 5.81 7.55
CA GLY A 171 4.01 6.14 6.13
C GLY A 171 2.67 6.17 5.40
N ASP A 172 2.78 6.30 4.08
CA ASP A 172 1.67 6.35 3.14
C ASP A 172 1.46 5.00 2.41
N SER A 173 0.67 5.01 1.33
CA SER A 173 0.42 3.86 0.45
C SER A 173 1.68 3.20 -0.11
N ALA A 174 2.74 3.96 -0.38
CA ALA A 174 4.02 3.37 -0.80
C ALA A 174 4.67 2.55 0.32
N SER A 175 4.51 2.99 1.57
CA SER A 175 5.05 2.33 2.77
C SER A 175 4.21 1.13 3.22
N ALA A 176 2.90 1.14 2.93
CA ALA A 176 2.02 -0.02 3.06
C ALA A 176 2.23 -1.06 1.93
N HIS A 177 2.92 -0.66 0.86
CA HIS A 177 2.99 -1.36 -0.43
C HIS A 177 1.60 -1.62 -1.03
N PHE A 178 0.90 -0.53 -1.38
CA PHE A 178 -0.30 -0.57 -2.22
C PHE A 178 0.03 -1.22 -3.56
N HIS A 179 -0.74 -2.25 -3.93
CA HIS A 179 -0.57 -2.95 -5.20
C HIS A 179 -1.90 -3.52 -5.70
N ILE A 180 -2.20 -3.26 -6.98
CA ILE A 180 -3.31 -3.90 -7.70
C ILE A 180 -2.69 -4.83 -8.74
N PRO A 181 -2.92 -6.16 -8.65
CA PRO A 181 -2.40 -7.11 -9.62
C PRO A 181 -2.82 -6.76 -11.07
N PRO A 182 -1.87 -6.61 -12.02
CA PRO A 182 -2.20 -6.29 -13.40
C PRO A 182 -3.07 -7.36 -14.07
N GLU A 183 -3.05 -8.60 -13.59
CA GLU A 183 -3.90 -9.70 -14.03
C GLU A 183 -5.40 -9.42 -13.79
N TRP A 184 -5.75 -8.57 -12.81
CA TRP A 184 -7.13 -8.15 -12.54
C TRP A 184 -7.66 -7.11 -13.54
N VAL A 185 -6.80 -6.51 -14.35
CA VAL A 185 -7.15 -5.47 -15.35
C VAL A 185 -6.64 -5.80 -16.76
N THR A 186 -6.00 -6.95 -16.95
CA THR A 186 -5.47 -7.42 -18.24
C THR A 186 -6.31 -8.59 -18.73
N ALA A 187 -7.29 -8.32 -19.61
CA ALA A 187 -8.30 -9.30 -20.03
C ALA A 187 -7.73 -10.61 -20.60
N SER A 188 -6.56 -10.57 -21.25
CA SER A 188 -5.87 -11.75 -21.79
C SER A 188 -5.22 -12.67 -20.73
N GLN A 189 -5.15 -12.23 -19.48
CA GLN A 189 -4.57 -12.96 -18.34
C GLN A 189 -5.62 -13.35 -17.28
N MET A 190 -6.84 -12.82 -17.40
CA MET A 190 -7.94 -13.06 -16.45
C MET A 190 -8.32 -14.53 -16.35
N SER A 191 -8.47 -15.00 -15.12
CA SER A 191 -8.92 -16.34 -14.78
C SER A 191 -9.35 -16.41 -13.31
N ARG A 192 -9.96 -17.51 -12.86
CA ARG A 192 -10.19 -17.77 -11.43
C ARG A 192 -8.92 -17.67 -10.58
N LYS A 193 -7.77 -18.03 -11.16
CA LYS A 193 -6.46 -17.93 -10.50
C LYS A 193 -6.01 -16.47 -10.37
N ALA A 194 -6.27 -15.62 -11.37
CA ALA A 194 -5.90 -14.20 -11.31
C ALA A 194 -6.54 -13.48 -10.11
N PHE A 195 -7.80 -13.79 -9.77
CA PHE A 195 -8.53 -13.17 -8.67
C PHE A 195 -8.46 -13.93 -7.33
N SER A 196 -7.64 -14.99 -7.21
CA SER A 196 -7.64 -15.81 -5.98
C SER A 196 -7.16 -15.07 -4.73
N ASN A 197 -6.38 -14.00 -4.91
CA ASN A 197 -5.83 -13.13 -3.88
C ASN A 197 -6.70 -11.89 -3.58
N LEU A 198 -7.73 -11.61 -4.38
CA LEU A 198 -8.69 -10.52 -4.13
C LEU A 198 -9.34 -10.56 -2.72
N PRO A 199 -9.68 -11.73 -2.13
CA PRO A 199 -10.26 -11.82 -0.78
C PRO A 199 -9.29 -11.56 0.37
N GLU A 200 -8.00 -11.41 0.07
CA GLU A 200 -6.91 -11.08 0.99
C GLU A 200 -6.53 -9.59 0.84
N ALA A 201 -6.44 -9.11 -0.40
CA ALA A 201 -6.15 -7.70 -0.71
C ALA A 201 -7.24 -6.73 -0.24
N LEU A 202 -8.52 -7.03 -0.47
CA LEU A 202 -9.63 -6.15 -0.08
C LEU A 202 -9.67 -5.83 1.43
N PRO A 203 -9.61 -6.81 2.35
CA PRO A 203 -9.51 -6.54 3.79
C PRO A 203 -8.16 -5.97 4.25
N ASN A 204 -7.18 -5.83 3.35
CA ASN A 204 -5.94 -5.09 3.57
C ASN A 204 -5.91 -3.74 2.83
N GLU A 205 -7.05 -3.20 2.42
CA GLU A 205 -7.12 -1.86 1.79
C GLU A 205 -6.38 -1.77 0.43
N LEU A 206 -6.09 -2.94 -0.19
CA LEU A 206 -5.22 -3.16 -1.36
C LEU A 206 -3.71 -3.02 -1.08
N ASP A 207 -3.33 -3.00 0.20
CA ASP A 207 -1.95 -2.95 0.67
C ASP A 207 -1.39 -4.35 0.95
N TRP A 208 -0.07 -4.48 0.81
CA TRP A 208 0.68 -5.72 0.99
C TRP A 208 1.87 -5.52 1.94
N PRO A 209 1.63 -5.06 3.19
CA PRO A 209 2.68 -4.74 4.16
C PRO A 209 3.58 -5.95 4.49
N GLN A 210 3.07 -7.17 4.32
CA GLN A 210 3.79 -8.45 4.44
C GLN A 210 4.87 -8.67 3.37
N PHE A 211 4.93 -7.84 2.31
CA PHE A 211 6.00 -7.82 1.31
C PHE A 211 6.77 -6.48 1.24
N SER A 212 6.35 -5.46 2.00
CA SER A 212 6.85 -4.07 1.95
C SER A 212 8.34 -3.88 2.31
N GLU A 213 8.90 -2.75 1.89
CA GLU A 213 10.29 -2.33 2.13
C GLU A 213 10.69 -2.34 3.62
N ALA A 214 9.83 -1.85 4.51
CA ALA A 214 10.17 -1.76 5.93
C ALA A 214 9.86 -3.06 6.68
N THR A 215 8.66 -3.61 6.51
CA THR A 215 8.10 -4.65 7.40
C THR A 215 7.85 -5.98 6.71
N GLY A 216 8.11 -6.12 5.41
CA GLY A 216 7.85 -7.34 4.67
C GLY A 216 8.54 -8.56 5.28
N PHE A 217 7.84 -9.69 5.36
CA PHE A 217 8.32 -10.90 6.05
C PHE A 217 8.00 -12.21 5.33
N LEU A 218 7.04 -12.21 4.39
CA LEU A 218 6.75 -13.34 3.51
C LEU A 218 7.46 -13.19 2.17
N ASN A 219 7.67 -14.30 1.46
CA ASN A 219 8.08 -14.25 0.06
C ASN A 219 6.93 -13.71 -0.81
N SER A 220 7.21 -12.68 -1.62
CA SER A 220 6.22 -12.08 -2.52
C SER A 220 5.49 -13.11 -3.39
N THR A 221 4.17 -13.01 -3.41
CA THR A 221 3.28 -13.75 -4.32
C THR A 221 2.79 -12.90 -5.50
N ILE A 222 3.13 -11.60 -5.52
CA ILE A 222 2.70 -10.58 -6.48
C ILE A 222 3.79 -10.23 -7.52
N GLY A 223 4.84 -11.05 -7.61
CA GLY A 223 6.01 -10.81 -8.46
C GLY A 223 7.16 -10.15 -7.71
N GLY A 224 8.32 -10.03 -8.38
CA GLY A 224 9.55 -9.61 -7.71
C GLY A 224 9.98 -10.59 -6.60
N TRP A 225 10.58 -10.06 -5.53
CA TRP A 225 10.95 -10.80 -4.34
C TRP A 225 10.88 -9.89 -3.11
N THR A 226 10.88 -10.46 -1.91
CA THR A 226 10.86 -9.69 -0.66
C THR A 226 12.26 -9.53 -0.10
N GLU A 227 12.72 -8.29 -0.01
CA GLU A 227 13.76 -7.87 0.92
C GLU A 227 13.20 -6.70 1.74
N SER A 228 13.44 -6.71 3.04
CA SER A 228 12.93 -5.68 3.95
C SER A 228 13.95 -5.29 5.01
N ILE A 229 13.73 -4.14 5.64
CA ILE A 229 14.49 -3.72 6.83
C ILE A 229 14.28 -4.71 7.98
N TYR A 230 13.03 -5.12 8.23
CA TYR A 230 12.70 -6.13 9.25
C TYR A 230 13.47 -7.44 9.06
N LEU A 231 13.46 -8.04 7.85
CA LEU A 231 14.18 -9.30 7.60
C LEU A 231 15.70 -9.15 7.68
N GLN A 232 16.26 -7.95 7.46
CA GLN A 232 17.68 -7.68 7.67
C GLN A 232 18.00 -7.51 9.16
N LEU A 233 17.13 -6.84 9.94
CA LEU A 233 17.28 -6.67 11.38
C LEU A 233 17.10 -8.00 12.14
N LEU A 234 16.18 -8.86 11.69
CA LEU A 234 16.01 -10.23 12.17
C LEU A 234 17.22 -11.13 11.84
N ARG A 235 17.81 -10.99 10.65
CA ARG A 235 19.05 -11.70 10.29
C ARG A 235 20.25 -11.26 11.14
N ARG A 236 20.35 -9.96 11.44
CA ARG A 236 21.38 -9.40 12.31
C ARG A 236 21.23 -9.86 13.75
N ASN A 237 20.00 -9.95 14.25
CA ASN A 237 19.71 -10.43 15.59
C ASN A 237 18.33 -11.10 15.66
N ARG A 238 18.32 -12.40 15.90
CA ARG A 238 17.12 -13.23 15.96
C ARG A 238 16.15 -12.87 17.08
N CYS A 239 16.59 -12.12 18.09
CA CYS A 239 15.73 -11.61 19.16
C CYS A 239 14.72 -10.55 18.67
N ASN A 240 14.89 -10.02 17.46
CA ASN A 240 13.94 -9.09 16.84
C ASN A 240 12.80 -9.81 16.11
N HIS A 241 12.54 -11.09 16.42
CA HIS A 241 11.49 -11.87 15.78
C HIS A 241 10.11 -11.30 16.11
N ARG A 242 9.27 -11.16 15.08
CA ARG A 242 7.93 -10.51 15.11
C ARG A 242 7.92 -9.03 15.50
N ASP A 243 9.04 -8.41 15.88
CA ASP A 243 9.08 -7.01 16.30
C ASP A 243 9.05 -6.02 15.10
N TYR A 244 7.91 -5.97 14.41
CA TYR A 244 7.60 -5.02 13.34
C TYR A 244 6.19 -4.42 13.47
N GLN A 245 6.03 -3.17 13.03
CA GLN A 245 4.73 -2.49 12.92
C GLN A 245 4.70 -1.58 11.69
N ASN A 246 3.75 -1.81 10.80
CA ASN A 246 3.45 -0.98 9.64
C ASN A 246 2.21 -0.14 9.93
N LEU A 247 2.45 1.10 10.34
CA LEU A 247 1.42 2.07 10.72
C LEU A 247 1.09 2.99 9.53
N SER A 248 1.13 2.44 8.31
CA SER A 248 0.96 3.19 7.06
C SER A 248 -0.50 3.21 6.59
N LYS A 249 -0.88 4.22 5.80
CA LYS A 249 -2.25 4.40 5.34
C LYS A 249 -2.32 5.11 3.98
N ASN A 250 -3.29 4.72 3.16
CA ASN A 250 -3.44 5.23 1.80
C ASN A 250 -3.92 6.70 1.70
N ASP A 251 -4.41 7.28 2.80
CA ASP A 251 -4.98 8.62 2.84
C ASP A 251 -4.25 9.57 3.80
N PHE A 252 -4.41 10.87 3.56
CA PHE A 252 -3.64 12.01 4.07
C PHE A 252 -3.64 12.18 5.61
N SER A 253 -4.62 11.62 6.33
CA SER A 253 -4.81 11.87 7.77
C SER A 253 -3.93 11.00 8.68
N PHE A 254 -2.61 11.21 8.56
CA PHE A 254 -1.57 10.53 9.32
C PHE A 254 -1.73 10.65 10.86
N ILE A 255 -2.38 11.72 11.35
CA ILE A 255 -2.61 11.98 12.78
C ILE A 255 -3.32 10.82 13.48
N PHE A 256 -4.13 10.00 12.79
CA PHE A 256 -4.76 8.84 13.40
C PHE A 256 -3.84 7.62 13.50
N SER A 257 -2.93 7.44 12.52
CA SER A 257 -1.99 6.32 12.49
C SER A 257 -1.00 6.34 13.66
N ILE A 258 -0.56 7.52 14.12
CA ILE A 258 0.39 7.60 15.24
C ILE A 258 -0.23 7.07 16.55
N PHE A 259 -1.54 7.26 16.79
CA PHE A 259 -2.22 6.75 17.98
C PHE A 259 -2.39 5.22 17.99
N SER A 260 -2.29 4.56 16.83
CA SER A 260 -2.34 3.10 16.74
C SER A 260 -1.00 2.43 17.07
N LEU A 261 0.08 3.21 17.26
CA LEU A 261 1.39 2.71 17.68
C LEU A 261 1.30 1.87 18.96
N ALA A 262 1.89 0.68 18.95
CA ALA A 262 2.02 -0.20 20.11
C ALA A 262 3.47 -0.14 20.60
N ARG A 263 3.79 0.84 21.45
CA ARG A 263 5.05 0.84 22.19
C ARG A 263 4.89 1.46 23.57
N ASN A 264 5.28 0.71 24.59
CA ASN A 264 5.33 1.15 25.97
C ASN A 264 6.75 1.58 26.34
N GLN A 265 6.93 2.84 26.72
CA GLN A 265 8.22 3.44 27.05
C GLN A 265 8.98 2.73 28.20
N GLN A 266 8.29 2.05 29.10
CA GLN A 266 8.86 1.40 30.28
C GLN A 266 9.14 -0.09 30.08
N PHE A 267 8.26 -0.81 29.37
CA PHE A 267 8.32 -2.27 29.27
C PHE A 267 8.94 -2.78 27.97
N ASP A 268 8.81 -2.02 26.88
CA ASP A 268 9.20 -2.51 25.56
C ASP A 268 10.67 -2.18 25.24
N LYS A 269 11.21 -2.91 24.28
CA LYS A 269 12.53 -2.64 23.71
C LYS A 269 12.48 -1.38 22.82
N PRO A 270 13.60 -0.66 22.63
CA PRO A 270 13.65 0.47 21.69
C PRO A 270 13.24 0.09 20.26
N ALA A 271 12.95 1.08 19.42
CA ALA A 271 12.58 0.85 18.02
C ALA A 271 13.37 1.74 17.05
N ILE A 272 13.51 1.25 15.82
CA ILE A 272 13.92 2.05 14.66
C ILE A 272 12.62 2.46 13.95
N VAL A 273 12.31 3.75 13.97
CA VAL A 273 11.08 4.32 13.41
C VAL A 273 11.39 5.08 12.13
N PHE A 274 10.80 4.67 11.01
CA PHE A 274 10.87 5.35 9.73
C PHE A 274 9.65 6.27 9.58
N PHE A 275 9.87 7.58 9.42
CA PHE A 275 8.83 8.52 9.01
C PHE A 275 8.94 8.72 7.49
N SER A 276 7.99 8.17 6.75
CA SER A 276 8.05 7.95 5.30
C SER A 276 6.77 8.39 4.60
N MET A 277 6.43 9.67 4.78
CA MET A 277 5.37 10.36 4.02
C MET A 277 6.00 10.90 2.74
N VAL A 278 6.11 10.06 1.71
CA VAL A 278 6.99 10.32 0.55
C VAL A 278 6.29 11.04 -0.60
N GLY A 279 4.95 11.01 -0.65
CA GLY A 279 4.17 11.66 -1.71
C GLY A 279 3.01 12.54 -1.22
N ASN A 280 2.19 12.08 -0.26
CA ASN A 280 0.86 12.65 -0.04
C ASN A 280 0.83 14.16 0.26
N ASP A 281 1.80 14.73 0.99
CA ASP A 281 1.89 16.19 1.24
C ASP A 281 1.93 17.06 -0.04
N VAL A 282 2.35 16.49 -1.18
CA VAL A 282 2.31 17.13 -2.50
C VAL A 282 1.41 16.42 -3.51
N CYS A 283 0.86 15.24 -3.17
CA CYS A 283 0.02 14.38 -4.03
C CYS A 283 -1.44 14.41 -3.56
N ASN A 284 -2.30 15.22 -4.19
CA ASN A 284 -3.54 15.69 -3.52
C ASN A 284 -4.85 15.73 -4.33
N GLY A 285 -4.86 15.52 -5.65
CA GLY A 285 -6.11 15.28 -6.40
C GLY A 285 -7.09 16.46 -6.55
N TYR A 286 -6.65 17.70 -6.35
CA TYR A 286 -7.50 18.91 -6.45
C TYR A 286 -7.27 19.67 -7.77
N PRO A 287 -8.31 20.33 -8.36
CA PRO A 287 -8.17 21.09 -9.61
C PRO A 287 -7.18 22.27 -9.58
N ASP A 288 -6.86 22.79 -8.40
CA ASP A 288 -5.73 23.69 -8.16
C ASP A 288 -4.77 22.97 -7.20
N THR A 289 -4.00 22.04 -7.76
CA THR A 289 -3.14 21.13 -6.99
C THR A 289 -2.15 21.87 -6.11
N VAL A 290 -1.46 22.88 -6.63
CA VAL A 290 -0.39 23.60 -5.93
C VAL A 290 -0.94 24.29 -4.68
N LYS A 291 -2.14 24.88 -4.77
CA LYS A 291 -2.81 25.51 -3.63
C LYS A 291 -3.19 24.55 -2.50
N HIS A 292 -3.38 23.26 -2.80
CA HIS A 292 -3.78 22.24 -1.83
C HIS A 292 -2.60 21.39 -1.32
N MET A 293 -1.36 21.78 -1.61
CA MET A 293 -0.18 21.12 -1.05
C MET A 293 0.06 21.58 0.38
N THR A 294 0.61 20.69 1.21
CA THR A 294 1.02 21.05 2.56
C THR A 294 2.01 22.22 2.50
N GLN A 295 1.65 23.33 3.14
CA GLN A 295 2.54 24.48 3.24
C GLN A 295 3.71 24.18 4.19
N PRO A 296 4.91 24.73 3.97
CA PRO A 296 6.10 24.42 4.77
C PRO A 296 5.91 24.50 6.30
N GLU A 297 5.20 25.53 6.76
CA GLU A 297 4.90 25.77 8.18
C GLU A 297 3.96 24.69 8.73
N LYS A 298 3.00 24.23 7.90
CA LYS A 298 2.06 23.16 8.26
C LYS A 298 2.76 21.81 8.31
N MET A 299 3.66 21.53 7.36
CA MET A 299 4.49 20.31 7.40
C MET A 299 5.35 20.29 8.67
N ARG A 300 6.06 21.38 8.95
CA ARG A 300 6.87 21.50 10.19
C ARG A 300 6.02 21.27 11.43
N SER A 301 4.85 21.92 11.52
CA SER A 301 3.92 21.75 12.64
C SER A 301 3.48 20.29 12.83
N ASN A 302 3.09 19.60 11.76
CA ASN A 302 2.67 18.20 11.77
C ASN A 302 3.81 17.26 12.19
N VAL A 303 5.01 17.44 11.62
CA VAL A 303 6.19 16.61 11.92
C VAL A 303 6.64 16.82 13.37
N LEU A 304 6.71 18.06 13.86
CA LEU A 304 7.05 18.34 15.26
C LEU A 304 6.01 17.77 16.24
N GLN A 305 4.72 17.82 15.91
CA GLN A 305 3.68 17.16 16.71
C GLN A 305 3.89 15.65 16.77
N THR A 306 4.24 15.03 15.63
CA THR A 306 4.53 13.59 15.53
C THR A 306 5.76 13.20 16.36
N LEU A 307 6.87 13.93 16.21
CA LEU A 307 8.11 13.64 16.93
C LEU A 307 7.96 13.81 18.45
N ARG A 308 7.20 14.80 18.92
CA ARG A 308 6.86 14.95 20.34
C ARG A 308 6.00 13.81 20.87
N HIS A 309 5.06 13.31 20.07
CA HIS A 309 4.27 12.13 20.44
C HIS A 309 5.14 10.87 20.49
N LEU A 310 6.08 10.70 19.55
CA LEU A 310 7.06 9.62 19.62
C LEU A 310 7.92 9.70 20.88
N ASP A 311 8.37 10.89 21.29
CA ASP A 311 9.25 11.04 22.46
C ASP A 311 8.55 10.69 23.78
N SER A 312 7.21 10.78 23.82
CA SER A 312 6.42 10.37 24.99
C SER A 312 6.00 8.89 24.99
N HIS A 313 6.32 8.10 23.96
CA HIS A 313 5.93 6.69 23.86
C HIS A 313 7.09 5.74 23.59
N LEU A 314 8.12 6.18 22.86
CA LEU A 314 9.27 5.33 22.54
C LEU A 314 10.16 5.12 23.77
N PRO A 315 10.63 3.88 24.02
CA PRO A 315 11.69 3.61 25.00
C PRO A 315 12.99 4.31 24.64
N LYS A 316 13.75 4.70 25.66
CA LYS A 316 15.04 5.37 25.50
C LYS A 316 16.04 4.51 24.73
N GLY A 317 16.74 5.13 23.77
CA GLY A 317 17.67 4.45 22.86
C GLY A 317 17.02 4.00 21.55
N SER A 318 15.82 4.52 21.25
CA SER A 318 15.16 4.40 19.95
C SER A 318 15.83 5.32 18.92
N HIS A 319 15.48 5.15 17.65
CA HIS A 319 16.07 5.91 16.53
C HIS A 319 14.95 6.30 15.57
N VAL A 320 14.85 7.58 15.19
CA VAL A 320 13.85 8.05 14.22
C VAL A 320 14.57 8.51 12.96
N ILE A 321 14.14 8.03 11.80
CA ILE A 321 14.71 8.38 10.48
C ILE A 321 13.61 9.05 9.65
N LEU A 322 13.80 10.33 9.35
CA LEU A 322 12.97 11.07 8.41
C LEU A 322 13.40 10.76 6.98
N ILE A 323 12.47 10.26 6.16
CA ILE A 323 12.67 10.03 4.73
C ILE A 323 12.15 11.24 3.96
N GLY A 324 12.97 11.79 3.07
CA GLY A 324 12.56 12.88 2.16
C GLY A 324 11.47 12.45 1.17
N LEU A 325 10.77 13.42 0.58
CA LEU A 325 9.82 13.14 -0.50
C LEU A 325 10.54 12.66 -1.76
N VAL A 326 9.83 11.88 -2.58
CA VAL A 326 10.34 11.37 -3.86
C VAL A 326 10.26 12.43 -4.97
N ASP A 327 11.24 12.43 -5.88
CA ASP A 327 11.18 13.23 -7.11
C ASP A 327 10.23 12.59 -8.13
N GLY A 328 8.95 12.98 -8.07
CA GLY A 328 7.88 12.43 -8.90
C GLY A 328 8.07 12.58 -10.43
N ARG A 329 9.02 13.39 -10.91
CA ARG A 329 9.35 13.49 -12.34
C ARG A 329 9.76 12.14 -12.94
N PHE A 330 10.38 11.29 -12.12
CA PHE A 330 10.75 9.92 -12.45
C PHE A 330 9.59 9.10 -13.06
N LEU A 331 8.36 9.31 -12.59
CA LEU A 331 7.18 8.59 -13.08
C LEU A 331 6.88 8.95 -14.55
N TRP A 332 6.76 10.25 -14.83
CA TRP A 332 6.46 10.76 -16.15
C TRP A 332 7.53 10.34 -17.17
N ASP A 333 8.80 10.57 -16.85
CA ASP A 333 9.93 10.31 -17.75
C ASP A 333 10.00 8.84 -18.20
N ASN A 334 9.64 7.90 -17.32
CA ASN A 334 9.72 6.46 -17.59
C ASN A 334 8.41 5.83 -18.12
N LEU A 335 7.24 6.43 -17.86
CA LEU A 335 5.95 5.82 -18.20
C LEU A 335 5.18 6.48 -19.34
N HIS A 336 5.25 7.80 -19.57
CA HIS A 336 4.28 8.53 -20.41
C HIS A 336 3.96 7.88 -21.79
N LYS A 337 4.98 7.37 -22.50
CA LYS A 337 4.84 6.70 -23.82
C LYS A 337 4.46 5.21 -23.78
N ARG A 338 4.47 4.56 -22.61
CA ARG A 338 4.17 3.13 -22.47
C ARG A 338 2.66 2.91 -22.41
N TYR A 339 2.19 1.73 -22.80
CA TYR A 339 0.78 1.35 -22.64
C TYR A 339 0.47 0.93 -21.21
N HIS A 340 -0.56 1.56 -20.62
CA HIS A 340 -1.17 1.15 -19.36
C HIS A 340 -1.80 -0.24 -19.52
N PRO A 341 -1.89 -1.11 -18.50
CA PRO A 341 -2.54 -2.43 -18.61
C PRO A 341 -3.89 -2.42 -19.32
N LEU A 342 -4.74 -1.42 -19.04
CA LEU A 342 -6.04 -1.25 -19.71
C LEU A 342 -5.92 -1.03 -21.23
N GLY A 343 -4.80 -0.48 -21.72
CA GLY A 343 -4.53 -0.19 -23.12
C GLY A 343 -3.63 -1.19 -23.85
N GLN A 344 -3.13 -2.24 -23.18
CA GLN A 344 -2.15 -3.16 -23.79
C GLN A 344 -2.74 -3.99 -24.95
N LEU A 345 -4.00 -4.40 -24.84
CA LEU A 345 -4.65 -5.25 -25.84
C LEU A 345 -4.81 -4.53 -27.19
N ASN A 346 -5.33 -3.30 -27.17
CA ASN A 346 -5.71 -2.54 -28.36
C ASN A 346 -4.74 -1.41 -28.69
N LYS A 347 -3.71 -1.19 -27.86
CA LYS A 347 -2.69 -0.12 -28.01
C LYS A 347 -3.30 1.29 -28.02
N ASP A 348 -4.30 1.50 -27.17
CA ASP A 348 -5.24 2.64 -27.18
C ASP A 348 -5.20 3.51 -25.90
N VAL A 349 -4.56 3.06 -24.82
CA VAL A 349 -4.34 3.85 -23.58
C VAL A 349 -2.87 3.81 -23.15
N THR A 350 -2.16 4.93 -23.33
CA THR A 350 -0.83 5.18 -22.74
C THR A 350 -0.92 5.69 -21.30
N TYR A 351 0.19 5.68 -20.55
CA TYR A 351 0.23 6.39 -19.26
C TYR A 351 0.04 7.89 -19.41
N GLU A 352 0.46 8.54 -20.50
CA GLU A 352 0.11 9.94 -20.77
C GLU A 352 -1.42 10.16 -20.82
N GLN A 353 -2.16 9.27 -21.49
CA GLN A 353 -3.63 9.33 -21.55
C GLN A 353 -4.27 8.97 -20.20
N PHE A 354 -3.76 7.95 -19.51
CA PHE A 354 -4.22 7.57 -18.17
C PHE A 354 -3.97 8.67 -17.14
N TYR A 355 -2.77 9.25 -17.11
CA TYR A 355 -2.44 10.41 -16.30
C TYR A 355 -3.21 11.65 -16.74
N SER A 356 -3.60 11.82 -18.00
CA SER A 356 -4.48 12.93 -18.41
C SER A 356 -5.91 12.73 -17.91
N PHE A 357 -6.41 11.49 -17.90
CA PHE A 357 -7.69 11.12 -17.30
C PHE A 357 -7.68 11.31 -15.76
N LEU A 358 -6.64 10.88 -15.07
CA LEU A 358 -6.44 11.14 -13.64
C LEU A 358 -6.13 12.61 -13.35
N SER A 359 -5.37 13.30 -14.19
CA SER A 359 -5.00 14.72 -14.07
C SER A 359 -6.07 15.68 -14.62
N CYS A 360 -7.23 15.16 -15.05
CA CYS A 360 -8.49 15.88 -14.90
C CYS A 360 -8.68 16.33 -13.42
N LEU A 361 -8.00 15.65 -12.48
CA LEU A 361 -7.92 15.89 -11.03
C LEU A 361 -6.51 16.38 -10.55
N ARG A 362 -5.61 16.80 -11.46
CA ARG A 362 -4.32 17.57 -11.34
C ARG A 362 -3.35 17.35 -10.13
N VAL A 363 -2.02 17.25 -10.40
CA VAL A 363 -0.83 16.96 -9.51
C VAL A 363 0.48 17.83 -9.72
N SER A 364 1.22 18.43 -8.74
CA SER A 364 2.73 18.34 -8.50
C SER A 364 3.49 19.50 -7.75
N SER A 365 4.39 19.23 -6.75
CA SER A 365 5.56 20.10 -6.34
C SER A 365 6.63 19.40 -5.43
N SER A 366 7.73 20.08 -5.03
CA SER A 366 8.98 19.45 -4.51
C SER A 366 9.76 20.12 -3.35
N GLN A 367 9.24 21.14 -2.64
CA GLN A 367 10.04 21.93 -1.66
C GLN A 367 10.15 21.34 -0.23
N LEU A 368 9.38 20.30 0.09
CA LEU A 368 9.15 19.90 1.48
C LEU A 368 10.30 19.10 2.14
N SER A 369 11.14 18.43 1.35
CA SER A 369 12.25 17.60 1.88
C SER A 369 13.29 18.41 2.68
N ASP A 370 13.47 19.69 2.38
CA ASP A 370 14.45 20.52 3.10
C ASP A 370 13.97 20.91 4.51
N ILE A 371 12.66 20.91 4.77
CA ILE A 371 12.08 21.14 6.10
C ILE A 371 12.45 19.98 7.03
N LEU A 372 12.39 18.74 6.53
CA LEU A 372 12.80 17.56 7.27
C LEU A 372 14.30 17.59 7.62
N LYS A 373 15.15 18.08 6.70
CA LYS A 373 16.59 18.32 6.95
C LYS A 373 16.84 19.39 8.00
N GLU A 374 16.00 20.43 8.06
CA GLU A 374 16.11 21.46 9.10
C GLU A 374 15.66 20.96 10.47
N ILE A 375 14.58 20.18 10.53
CA ILE A 375 14.07 19.56 11.76
C ILE A 375 15.12 18.61 12.37
N GLU A 376 15.76 17.76 11.58
CA GLU A 376 16.83 16.86 12.04
C GLU A 376 18.00 17.61 12.70
N LYS A 377 18.44 18.73 12.08
CA LYS A 377 19.55 19.54 12.60
C LYS A 377 19.19 20.27 13.88
N LEU A 378 18.00 20.87 13.94
CA LEU A 378 17.62 21.84 14.97
C LEU A 378 16.97 21.20 16.20
N GLU A 379 16.19 20.14 16.03
CA GLU A 379 15.44 19.52 17.12
C GLU A 379 16.24 18.42 17.82
N LYS A 380 15.96 18.20 19.10
CA LYS A 380 16.52 17.12 19.92
C LYS A 380 15.44 16.55 20.83
N PHE A 381 15.48 15.24 21.03
CA PHE A 381 14.49 14.46 21.76
C PHE A 381 15.18 13.65 22.86
N THR A 382 14.42 13.18 23.85
CA THR A 382 14.98 12.58 25.07
C THR A 382 15.17 11.06 24.98
N ASN A 383 14.32 10.40 24.20
CA ASN A 383 14.28 8.94 24.08
C ASN A 383 14.81 8.40 22.74
N PHE A 384 15.01 9.27 21.74
CA PHE A 384 15.56 8.87 20.45
C PHE A 384 16.53 9.89 19.83
N ASP A 385 17.47 9.37 19.04
CA ASP A 385 18.24 10.15 18.08
C ASP A 385 17.44 10.32 16.78
N LEU A 386 17.56 11.49 16.16
CA LEU A 386 16.84 11.85 14.93
C LEU A 386 17.82 11.96 13.76
N PHE A 387 17.46 11.33 12.63
CA PHE A 387 18.26 11.30 11.41
C PHE A 387 17.41 11.66 10.19
N TYR A 388 18.07 12.01 9.08
CA TYR A 388 17.42 12.29 7.80
C TYR A 388 18.14 11.58 6.65
N MET A 389 17.36 11.05 5.69
CA MET A 389 17.88 10.67 4.36
C MET A 389 16.93 11.03 3.22
N ASP A 390 17.48 11.46 2.09
CA ASP A 390 16.71 11.62 0.85
C ASP A 390 16.26 10.25 0.31
N TYR A 391 15.07 10.19 -0.27
CA TYR A 391 14.50 8.97 -0.84
C TYR A 391 15.38 8.41 -1.98
N PRO A 392 15.83 7.15 -1.93
CA PRO A 392 16.94 6.63 -2.74
C PRO A 392 16.57 6.21 -4.17
N ILE A 393 15.59 6.86 -4.83
CA ILE A 393 15.08 6.42 -6.15
C ILE A 393 16.16 6.35 -7.24
N LYS A 394 17.16 7.24 -7.18
CA LYS A 394 18.29 7.22 -8.12
C LYS A 394 19.17 5.99 -7.91
N GLU A 395 19.55 5.70 -6.67
CA GLU A 395 20.36 4.54 -6.34
C GLU A 395 19.61 3.22 -6.58
N ILE A 396 18.29 3.17 -6.35
CA ILE A 396 17.43 2.04 -6.72
C ILE A 396 17.49 1.81 -8.24
N THR A 397 17.35 2.88 -9.02
CA THR A 397 17.42 2.84 -10.49
C THR A 397 18.77 2.35 -10.99
N GLU A 398 19.87 2.89 -10.47
CA GLU A 398 21.23 2.45 -10.80
C GLU A 398 21.48 0.99 -10.40
N MET A 399 20.88 0.50 -9.31
CA MET A 399 20.99 -0.90 -8.88
C MET A 399 20.22 -1.83 -9.83
N LEU A 400 18.99 -1.49 -10.21
CA LEU A 400 18.21 -2.28 -11.17
C LEU A 400 18.88 -2.31 -12.56
N GLN A 401 19.42 -1.19 -13.03
CA GLN A 401 20.15 -1.13 -14.31
C GLN A 401 21.38 -2.05 -14.31
N LYS A 402 22.12 -2.13 -13.20
CA LYS A 402 23.25 -3.08 -13.03
C LYS A 402 22.79 -4.55 -13.02
N MET A 403 21.52 -4.81 -12.69
CA MET A 403 20.89 -6.14 -12.79
C MET A 403 20.27 -6.41 -14.18
N GLY A 404 20.42 -5.49 -15.14
CA GLY A 404 19.86 -5.62 -16.49
C GLY A 404 18.39 -5.23 -16.63
N GLY A 405 17.79 -4.60 -15.61
CA GLY A 405 16.41 -4.10 -15.65
C GLY A 405 16.30 -2.65 -16.12
N GLU A 406 15.07 -2.24 -16.40
CA GLU A 406 14.71 -0.90 -16.86
C GLU A 406 13.91 -0.13 -15.81
N ALA A 407 14.11 1.18 -15.71
CA ALA A 407 13.56 2.02 -14.64
C ALA A 407 12.01 1.98 -14.53
N TRP A 408 11.28 1.76 -15.62
CA TRP A 408 9.82 1.61 -15.58
C TRP A 408 9.35 0.38 -14.78
N GLN A 409 10.20 -0.63 -14.59
CA GLN A 409 9.89 -1.81 -13.78
C GLN A 409 9.90 -1.53 -12.26
N LEU A 410 10.32 -0.33 -11.86
CA LEU A 410 10.29 0.13 -10.48
C LEU A 410 8.93 0.70 -10.06
N ILE A 411 7.98 0.82 -10.99
CA ILE A 411 6.69 1.49 -10.76
C ILE A 411 5.56 0.46 -10.89
N GLU A 412 4.58 0.55 -10.01
CA GLU A 412 3.37 -0.28 -10.03
C GLU A 412 2.60 -0.11 -11.36
N PRO A 413 2.31 -1.21 -12.09
CA PRO A 413 1.80 -1.09 -13.46
C PRO A 413 0.34 -0.62 -13.54
N VAL A 414 -0.47 -0.77 -12.48
CA VAL A 414 -1.90 -0.45 -12.54
C VAL A 414 -2.21 0.99 -12.14
N ASP A 415 -1.49 1.57 -11.17
CA ASP A 415 -1.60 3.00 -10.84
C ASP A 415 -0.56 3.88 -11.55
N GLY A 416 0.57 3.31 -11.99
CA GLY A 416 1.65 4.07 -12.62
C GLY A 416 2.29 5.09 -11.69
N PHE A 417 2.24 4.88 -10.38
CA PHE A 417 2.58 5.88 -9.37
C PHE A 417 3.39 5.32 -8.19
N HIS A 418 2.96 4.20 -7.59
CA HIS A 418 3.63 3.66 -6.41
C HIS A 418 4.93 2.90 -6.78
N PRO A 419 5.91 2.81 -5.85
CA PRO A 419 7.04 1.91 -5.99
C PRO A 419 6.58 0.45 -6.05
N SER A 420 7.04 -0.29 -7.05
CA SER A 420 6.76 -1.73 -7.18
C SER A 420 7.48 -2.57 -6.13
N GLN A 421 7.10 -3.84 -5.98
CA GLN A 421 7.82 -4.81 -5.15
C GLN A 421 9.34 -4.87 -5.42
N ILE A 422 9.78 -4.68 -6.67
CA ILE A 422 11.21 -4.61 -7.02
C ILE A 422 11.85 -3.35 -6.44
N ALA A 423 11.16 -2.21 -6.52
CA ALA A 423 11.64 -0.97 -5.93
C ALA A 423 11.72 -1.06 -4.40
N SER A 424 10.71 -1.65 -3.74
CA SER A 424 10.71 -1.89 -2.29
C SER A 424 11.87 -2.78 -1.85
N ALA A 425 12.14 -3.88 -2.56
CA ALA A 425 13.23 -4.81 -2.22
C ALA A 425 14.63 -4.17 -2.38
N LEU A 426 14.85 -3.43 -3.47
CA LEU A 426 16.11 -2.71 -3.70
C LEU A 426 16.25 -1.49 -2.76
N GLY A 427 15.14 -0.81 -2.45
CA GLY A 427 15.06 0.26 -1.46
C GLY A 427 15.51 -0.20 -0.09
N ALA A 428 14.92 -1.29 0.42
CA ALA A 428 15.28 -1.89 1.71
C ALA A 428 16.79 -2.17 1.82
N ARG A 429 17.38 -2.70 0.74
CA ARG A 429 18.82 -2.99 0.67
C ARG A 429 19.67 -1.71 0.69
N ILE A 430 19.25 -0.67 -0.04
CA ILE A 430 19.98 0.60 -0.11
C ILE A 430 19.86 1.39 1.21
N VAL A 431 18.66 1.49 1.77
CA VAL A 431 18.39 2.14 3.06
C VAL A 431 19.19 1.43 4.17
N TRP A 432 19.14 0.10 4.25
CA TRP A 432 19.94 -0.67 5.19
C TRP A 432 21.44 -0.37 5.07
N ASN A 433 22.00 -0.42 3.86
CA ASN A 433 23.42 -0.13 3.62
C ASN A 433 23.79 1.33 3.97
N LYS A 434 22.91 2.30 3.70
CA LYS A 434 23.09 3.71 4.12
C LYS A 434 23.16 3.83 5.64
N ILE A 435 22.26 3.17 6.38
CA ILE A 435 22.26 3.21 7.85
C ILE A 435 23.50 2.48 8.39
N LEU A 436 23.83 1.29 7.89
CA LEU A 436 25.00 0.52 8.31
C LEU A 436 26.31 1.30 8.12
N HIS A 437 26.42 2.09 7.05
CA HIS A 437 27.61 2.90 6.78
C HIS A 437 27.65 4.22 7.58
N LYS A 438 26.52 4.93 7.71
CA LYS A 438 26.48 6.27 8.35
C LYS A 438 26.24 6.21 9.87
N TRP A 439 25.37 5.32 10.31
CA TRP A 439 24.87 5.24 11.69
C TRP A 439 24.77 3.78 12.17
N PRO A 440 25.87 2.99 12.16
CA PRO A 440 25.84 1.55 12.47
C PRO A 440 25.22 1.20 13.83
N HIS A 441 25.30 2.11 14.82
CA HIS A 441 24.72 1.95 16.15
C HIS A 441 23.17 1.85 16.14
N VAL A 442 22.50 2.43 15.12
CA VAL A 442 21.04 2.34 14.94
C VAL A 442 20.64 0.87 14.80
N LEU A 443 21.37 0.10 14.00
CA LEU A 443 21.11 -1.32 13.72
C LEU A 443 21.55 -2.28 14.84
N GLY A 444 22.19 -1.76 15.90
CA GLY A 444 22.77 -2.57 16.98
C GLY A 444 23.93 -3.46 16.51
N GLN A 445 24.41 -4.34 17.40
CA GLN A 445 25.41 -5.35 17.04
C GLN A 445 24.77 -6.60 16.43
N GLU A 446 25.59 -7.42 15.76
CA GLU A 446 25.17 -8.76 15.35
C GLU A 446 25.16 -9.67 16.58
N ASN A 447 24.08 -10.44 16.77
CA ASN A 447 23.93 -11.28 17.95
C ASN A 447 24.79 -12.56 17.80
N PRO A 448 25.79 -12.81 18.66
CA PRO A 448 26.66 -13.98 18.56
C PRO A 448 25.90 -15.30 18.74
N PHE A 449 24.72 -15.28 19.40
CA PHE A 449 23.88 -16.46 19.64
C PHE A 449 22.88 -16.77 18.53
N ASN A 450 22.96 -16.09 17.37
CA ASN A 450 22.05 -16.32 16.24
C ASN A 450 22.01 -17.78 15.75
N ASN A 451 23.11 -18.53 15.90
CA ASN A 451 23.16 -19.94 15.49
C ASN A 451 22.50 -20.84 16.54
N GLU A 452 22.75 -20.59 17.82
CA GLU A 452 22.16 -21.29 18.96
C GLU A 452 20.64 -21.09 19.00
N ILE A 453 20.17 -19.86 18.82
CA ILE A 453 18.74 -19.54 18.70
C ILE A 453 18.11 -20.34 17.53
N ALA A 454 18.78 -20.42 16.38
CA ALA A 454 18.30 -21.20 15.24
C ALA A 454 18.31 -22.72 15.50
N MET A 455 19.30 -23.27 16.21
CA MET A 455 19.32 -24.69 16.55
C MET A 455 18.21 -25.07 17.54
N ILE A 456 17.97 -24.23 18.56
CA ILE A 456 17.01 -24.50 19.63
C ILE A 456 15.57 -24.24 19.14
N PHE A 457 15.31 -23.05 18.57
CA PHE A 457 13.96 -22.58 18.25
C PHE A 457 13.59 -22.74 16.76
N LYS A 458 14.52 -23.21 15.90
CA LYS A 458 14.32 -23.41 14.45
C LYS A 458 13.91 -22.11 13.75
N HIS A 459 12.61 -21.98 13.44
CA HIS A 459 12.01 -20.81 12.81
C HIS A 459 11.32 -19.88 13.81
N GLN A 460 11.52 -20.09 15.12
CA GLN A 460 11.01 -19.27 16.23
C GLN A 460 9.47 -19.18 16.30
N GLY A 461 8.79 -20.24 15.83
CA GLY A 461 7.32 -20.27 15.69
C GLY A 461 6.84 -19.84 14.30
N GLY A 462 7.73 -19.34 13.44
CA GLY A 462 7.36 -18.73 12.16
C GLY A 462 6.63 -17.41 12.38
N HIS A 463 5.96 -16.94 11.33
CA HIS A 463 5.07 -15.79 11.43
C HIS A 463 3.64 -16.23 11.75
#